data_AF-A0A0P1A8E6-F1
#
_entry.id   AF-A0A0P1A8E6-F1
#
_cell.length_a   1.000
_cell.length_b   1.000
_cell.length_c   1.000
_cell.angle_alpha   90.00
_cell.angle_beta   90.00
_cell.angle_gamma   90.00
#
_symmetry.space_group_name_H-M   'P 1'
#
loop_
_entity.id
_entity.type
_entity.pdbx_description
1 polymer ?
#
loop_
_entity_poly.entity_id
_entity_poly.type
_entity_poly.pdbx_seq_one_letter_code
_entity_poly.pdbx_strand_id
1 'polypeptide(L)'
;MPILPHLHAKCSLLHTDLSRHTLAWPFLEPVDPVALNVPTYFDVISQPMDLRTMGAKLTAGEYNDPTEYRADLLLMFANAIEFNQDDQRADSVANIARQFQDVALAQWDQMFSEAATADWALMAQHQTQQRFIQRAKDARILQRWKRDSFVARFNRDKLDERTRLASNCE
;
A
#
# COMPACT_ATOMS: atom_id res chain seq x y z
N MET A 1 7.68 14.25 -2.31
CA MET A 1 6.70 13.86 -3.36
C MET A 1 6.23 12.48 -2.94
N PRO A 2 4.93 12.19 -2.89
CA PRO A 2 4.48 10.87 -2.44
C PRO A 2 5.05 9.78 -3.35
N ILE A 3 5.38 8.62 -2.78
CA ILE A 3 5.83 7.44 -3.52
C ILE A 3 4.87 7.18 -4.69
N LEU A 4 5.41 6.84 -5.87
CA LEU A 4 4.61 6.47 -7.02
C LEU A 4 3.67 5.30 -6.64
N PRO A 5 2.38 5.31 -7.03
CA PRO A 5 1.38 4.34 -6.53
C PRO A 5 1.80 2.87 -6.68
N HIS A 6 2.53 2.58 -7.75
CA HIS A 6 3.02 1.24 -8.03
C HIS A 6 4.16 0.85 -7.06
N LEU A 7 5.08 1.76 -6.75
CA LEU A 7 6.13 1.52 -5.75
C LEU A 7 5.55 1.41 -4.34
N HIS A 8 4.53 2.22 -4.01
CA HIS A 8 3.81 2.13 -2.74
C HIS A 8 3.12 0.76 -2.59
N ALA A 9 2.51 0.25 -3.66
CA ALA A 9 1.94 -1.09 -3.68
C ALA A 9 3.01 -2.18 -3.46
N LYS A 10 4.22 -2.04 -4.02
CA LYS A 10 5.33 -2.96 -3.75
C LYS A 10 5.74 -2.94 -2.27
N CYS A 11 5.93 -1.75 -1.69
CA CYS A 11 6.21 -1.61 -0.26
C CYS A 11 5.10 -2.26 0.59
N SER A 12 3.84 -2.05 0.23
CA SER A 12 2.68 -2.60 0.96
C SER A 12 2.63 -4.13 0.89
N LEU A 13 2.93 -4.72 -0.27
CA LEU A 13 3.00 -6.16 -0.43
C LEU A 13 4.14 -6.76 0.40
N LEU A 14 5.36 -6.20 0.27
CA LEU A 14 6.50 -6.62 1.07
C LEU A 14 6.20 -6.51 2.57
N HIS A 15 5.63 -5.39 3.01
CA HIS A 15 5.24 -5.18 4.40
C HIS A 15 4.26 -6.25 4.90
N THR A 16 3.27 -6.59 4.09
CA THR A 16 2.27 -7.60 4.42
C THR A 16 2.90 -8.99 4.50
N ASP A 17 3.82 -9.33 3.60
CA ASP A 17 4.53 -10.61 3.60
C ASP A 17 5.44 -10.75 4.81
N LEU A 18 6.20 -9.70 5.14
CA LEU A 18 7.05 -9.65 6.32
C LEU A 18 6.23 -9.77 7.60
N SER A 19 5.11 -9.07 7.71
CA SER A 19 4.24 -9.12 8.92
C SER A 19 3.62 -10.49 9.18
N ARG A 20 3.55 -11.36 8.17
CA ARG A 20 3.06 -12.75 8.32
C ARG A 20 4.18 -13.77 8.46
N HIS A 21 5.43 -13.35 8.33
CA HIS A 21 6.57 -14.25 8.39
C HIS A 21 6.74 -14.82 9.80
N THR A 22 7.16 -16.08 9.91
CA THR A 22 7.30 -16.77 11.19
C THR A 22 8.33 -16.11 12.12
N LEU A 23 9.33 -15.42 11.55
CA LEU A 23 10.35 -14.67 12.29
C LEU A 23 9.88 -13.27 12.74
N ALA A 24 8.68 -12.83 12.35
CA ALA A 24 8.24 -11.45 12.58
C ALA A 24 7.85 -11.15 14.03
N TRP A 25 7.61 -12.18 14.85
CA TRP A 25 6.99 -12.05 16.16
C TRP A 25 7.63 -11.01 17.13
N PRO A 26 8.97 -10.80 17.18
CA PRO A 26 9.56 -9.76 18.03
C PRO A 26 9.39 -8.33 17.48
N PHE A 27 9.03 -8.21 16.20
CA PHE A 27 9.05 -6.96 15.44
C PHE A 27 7.65 -6.45 15.10
N LEU A 28 6.60 -7.17 15.47
CA LEU A 28 5.21 -6.80 15.15
C LEU A 28 4.77 -5.52 15.85
N GLU A 29 5.35 -5.25 17.02
CA GLU A 29 4.92 -4.20 17.95
C GLU A 29 6.10 -3.36 18.44
N PRO A 30 5.87 -2.10 18.82
CA PRO A 30 6.88 -1.31 19.50
C PRO A 30 7.36 -2.02 20.77
N VAL A 31 8.67 -1.97 21.05
CA VAL A 31 9.24 -2.48 22.30
C VAL A 31 8.64 -1.71 23.47
N ASP A 32 8.09 -2.43 24.44
CA ASP A 32 7.63 -1.89 25.73
C ASP A 32 8.66 -2.23 26.82
N PRO A 33 9.52 -1.27 27.22
CA PRO A 33 10.58 -1.53 28.20
C PRO A 33 10.07 -1.93 29.58
N VAL A 34 8.85 -1.51 29.95
CA VAL A 34 8.26 -1.82 31.25
C VAL A 34 7.72 -3.24 31.23
N ALA A 35 6.92 -3.59 30.22
CA ALA A 35 6.34 -4.93 30.09
C ALA A 35 7.41 -6.02 29.92
N LEU A 36 8.52 -5.70 29.25
CA LEU A 36 9.63 -6.62 29.01
C LEU A 36 10.72 -6.56 30.09
N ASN A 37 10.58 -5.68 31.09
CA ASN A 37 11.56 -5.49 32.17
C ASN A 37 12.99 -5.16 31.66
N VAL A 38 13.06 -4.26 30.68
CA VAL A 38 14.30 -3.77 30.04
C VAL A 38 14.38 -2.24 30.12
N PRO A 39 14.43 -1.64 31.33
CA PRO A 39 14.26 -0.20 31.52
C PRO A 39 15.33 0.66 30.82
N THR A 40 16.49 0.09 30.50
CA THR A 40 17.60 0.76 29.81
C THR A 40 17.48 0.75 28.29
N TYR A 41 16.36 0.25 27.73
CA TYR A 41 16.19 0.13 26.27
C TYR A 41 16.43 1.44 25.53
N PHE A 42 15.81 2.54 26.00
CA PHE A 42 15.97 3.86 25.37
C PHE A 42 17.30 4.56 25.69
N ASP A 43 18.11 4.01 26.62
CA ASP A 43 19.49 4.49 26.82
C ASP A 43 20.42 3.97 25.72
N VAL A 44 20.09 2.82 25.13
CA VAL A 44 20.84 2.18 24.05
C VAL A 44 20.24 2.55 22.70
N ILE A 45 18.92 2.42 22.54
CA ILE A 45 18.21 2.59 21.27
C ILE A 45 17.58 3.98 21.19
N SER A 46 18.15 4.82 20.36
CA SER A 46 17.71 6.22 20.17
C SER A 46 16.50 6.38 19.25
N GLN A 47 16.34 5.49 18.27
CA GLN A 47 15.25 5.58 17.28
C GLN A 47 14.55 4.21 17.15
N PRO A 48 13.60 3.89 18.03
CA PRO A 48 12.83 2.65 17.96
C PRO A 48 12.07 2.53 16.64
N MET A 49 11.94 1.30 16.15
CA MET A 49 11.16 1.00 14.94
C MET A 49 10.62 -0.43 15.02
N ASP A 50 9.43 -0.64 14.46
CA ASP A 50 8.70 -1.90 14.43
C ASP A 50 7.73 -1.93 13.23
N LEU A 51 7.21 -3.11 12.89
CA LEU A 51 6.34 -3.29 11.73
C LEU A 51 4.99 -2.57 11.89
N ARG A 52 4.39 -2.47 13.09
CA ARG A 52 3.16 -1.70 13.26
C ARG A 52 3.41 -0.22 12.98
N THR A 53 4.50 0.35 13.49
CA THR A 53 4.90 1.74 13.23
C THR A 53 5.17 1.96 11.74
N MET A 54 5.95 1.09 11.09
CA MET A 54 6.20 1.17 9.64
C MET A 54 4.92 1.07 8.81
N GLY A 55 3.98 0.19 9.19
CA GLY A 55 2.69 0.03 8.52
C GLY A 55 1.81 1.28 8.64
N ALA A 56 1.84 1.94 9.80
CA ALA A 56 1.18 3.23 10.02
C ALA A 56 1.79 4.32 9.13
N LYS A 57 3.13 4.47 9.13
CA LYS A 57 3.85 5.42 8.27
C LYS A 57 3.55 5.21 6.78
N LEU A 58 3.52 3.95 6.35
CA LEU A 58 3.22 3.58 4.97
C LEU A 58 1.78 3.94 4.57
N THR A 59 0.81 3.72 5.48
CA THR A 59 -0.60 4.06 5.26
C THR A 59 -0.83 5.58 5.27
N ALA A 60 -0.13 6.30 6.13
CA ALA A 60 -0.17 7.76 6.22
C ALA A 60 0.55 8.45 5.06
N GLY A 61 1.30 7.71 4.23
CA GLY A 61 2.06 8.26 3.11
C GLY A 61 3.29 9.07 3.55
N GLU A 62 3.86 8.73 4.70
CA GLU A 62 5.03 9.42 5.26
C GLU A 62 6.33 9.10 4.52
N TYR A 63 6.37 7.98 3.81
CA TYR A 63 7.49 7.65 2.93
C TYR A 63 7.30 8.35 1.58
N ASN A 64 8.30 9.15 1.20
CA ASN A 64 8.39 9.82 -0.10
C ASN A 64 9.11 8.95 -1.14
N ASP A 65 9.96 8.04 -0.68
CA ASP A 65 10.71 7.12 -1.52
C ASP A 65 10.74 5.70 -0.91
N PRO A 66 10.66 4.61 -1.70
CA PRO A 66 10.75 3.26 -1.17
C PRO A 66 12.01 2.98 -0.34
N THR A 67 13.12 3.67 -0.62
CA THR A 67 14.35 3.52 0.15
C THR A 67 14.21 4.04 1.58
N GLU A 68 13.29 4.97 1.86
CA GLU A 68 12.97 5.42 3.22
C GLU A 68 12.26 4.30 4.00
N TYR A 69 11.34 3.56 3.36
CA TYR A 69 10.74 2.37 3.96
C TYR A 69 11.80 1.30 4.25
N ARG A 70 12.72 1.06 3.29
CA ARG A 70 13.85 0.14 3.49
C ARG A 70 14.78 0.59 4.61
N ALA A 71 15.00 1.89 4.77
CA ALA A 71 15.85 2.42 5.82
C ALA A 71 15.25 2.12 7.20
N ASP A 72 13.95 2.34 7.40
CA ASP A 72 13.25 1.96 8.64
C ASP A 72 13.28 0.45 8.87
N LEU A 73 13.15 -0.34 7.81
CA LEU A 73 13.25 -1.81 7.90
C LEU A 73 14.62 -2.25 8.42
N LEU A 74 15.69 -1.66 7.91
CA LEU A 74 17.06 -1.94 8.34
C LEU A 74 17.34 -1.40 9.74
N LEU A 75 16.80 -0.23 10.09
CA LEU A 75 16.89 0.36 11.42
C LEU A 75 16.26 -0.56 12.47
N MET A 76 15.06 -1.09 12.20
CA MET A 76 14.39 -2.06 13.07
C MET A 76 15.28 -3.26 13.38
N PHE A 77 15.92 -3.86 12.36
CA PHE A 77 16.84 -4.97 12.56
C PHE A 77 18.11 -4.57 13.30
N ALA A 78 18.70 -3.42 12.95
CA ALA A 78 19.91 -2.92 13.58
C ALA A 78 19.70 -2.68 15.09
N ASN A 79 18.59 -2.05 15.46
CA ASN A 79 18.22 -1.84 16.86
C ASN A 79 18.07 -3.15 17.63
N ALA A 80 17.38 -4.13 17.03
CA ALA A 80 17.18 -5.43 17.65
C ALA A 80 18.50 -6.18 17.84
N ILE A 81 19.41 -6.09 16.87
CA ILE A 81 20.75 -6.66 16.95
C ILE A 81 21.56 -5.99 18.05
N GLU A 82 21.62 -4.65 18.06
CA GLU A 82 22.41 -3.87 19.01
C GLU A 82 21.98 -4.10 20.45
N PHE A 83 20.67 -4.04 20.72
CA PHE A 83 20.15 -4.23 22.07
C PHE A 83 20.35 -5.66 22.59
N ASN A 84 20.29 -6.66 21.71
CA ASN A 84 20.31 -8.08 22.10
C ASN A 84 21.65 -8.78 21.79
N GLN A 85 22.72 -8.05 21.48
CA GLN A 85 23.99 -8.63 21.01
C GLN A 85 24.68 -9.54 22.04
N ASP A 86 24.45 -9.31 23.33
CA ASP A 86 25.05 -10.10 24.40
C ASP A 86 24.32 -11.44 24.65
N ASP A 87 23.12 -11.62 24.10
CA ASP A 87 22.34 -12.85 24.21
C ASP A 87 22.85 -13.92 23.23
N GLN A 88 23.69 -14.82 23.75
CA GLN A 88 24.34 -15.89 22.99
C GLN A 88 23.44 -17.09 22.67
N ARG A 89 22.14 -17.08 23.06
CA ARG A 89 21.26 -18.20 22.71
C ARG A 89 21.02 -18.26 21.20
N ALA A 90 20.90 -19.46 20.65
CA ALA A 90 20.66 -19.66 19.22
C ALA A 90 19.32 -19.05 18.76
N ASP A 91 18.33 -19.01 19.66
CA ASP A 91 17.00 -18.43 19.45
C ASP A 91 16.90 -16.96 19.92
N SER A 92 18.03 -16.29 20.17
CA SER A 92 18.03 -14.89 20.59
C SER A 92 17.44 -13.96 19.53
N VAL A 93 16.86 -12.84 19.98
CA VAL A 93 16.27 -11.83 19.09
C VAL A 93 17.30 -11.27 18.11
N ALA A 94 18.57 -11.16 18.50
CA ALA A 94 19.64 -10.76 17.59
C ALA A 94 19.84 -11.75 16.44
N ASN A 95 19.81 -13.05 16.71
CA ASN A 95 19.93 -14.09 15.68
C ASN A 95 18.68 -14.14 14.79
N ILE A 96 17.49 -14.02 15.37
CA ILE A 96 16.23 -13.91 14.62
C ILE A 96 16.26 -12.67 13.71
N ALA A 97 16.72 -11.52 14.19
CA ALA A 97 16.84 -10.29 13.42
C ALA A 97 17.75 -10.46 12.20
N ARG A 98 18.91 -11.11 12.35
CA ARG A 98 19.82 -11.40 11.22
C ARG A 98 19.16 -12.27 10.15
N GLN A 99 18.55 -13.38 10.57
CA GLN A 99 17.86 -14.28 9.64
C GLN A 99 16.70 -13.58 8.94
N PHE A 100 15.94 -12.77 9.68
CA PHE A 100 14.79 -12.08 9.12
C PHE A 100 15.21 -10.93 8.18
N GLN A 101 16.31 -10.24 8.49
CA GLN A 101 16.92 -9.26 7.60
C GLN A 101 17.34 -9.87 6.26
N ASP A 102 17.94 -11.06 6.24
CA ASP A 102 18.33 -11.73 5.00
C ASP A 102 17.11 -12.06 4.14
N VAL A 103 16.04 -12.58 4.74
CA VAL A 103 14.76 -12.83 4.06
C VAL A 103 14.18 -11.53 3.49
N ALA A 104 14.17 -10.47 4.29
CA ALA A 104 13.62 -9.18 3.89
C ALA A 104 14.41 -8.54 2.74
N LEU A 105 15.74 -8.60 2.79
CA LEU A 105 16.60 -8.07 1.73
C LEU A 105 16.49 -8.89 0.44
N ALA A 106 16.41 -10.22 0.53
CA ALA A 106 16.20 -11.06 -0.65
C ALA A 106 14.86 -10.75 -1.35
N GLN A 107 13.78 -10.60 -0.58
CA GLN A 107 12.48 -10.21 -1.13
C GLN A 107 12.52 -8.79 -1.71
N TRP A 108 13.19 -7.86 -1.02
CA TRP A 108 13.40 -6.50 -1.51
C TRP A 108 14.10 -6.52 -2.88
N ASP A 109 15.24 -7.20 -3.01
CA ASP A 109 16.01 -7.24 -4.24
C ASP A 109 15.21 -7.87 -5.40
N GLN A 110 14.44 -8.92 -5.10
CA GLN A 110 13.53 -9.52 -6.07
C GLN A 110 12.47 -8.51 -6.56
N MET A 111 11.83 -7.78 -5.64
CA MET A 111 10.74 -6.87 -5.97
C MET A 111 11.21 -5.53 -6.57
N PHE A 112 12.38 -5.04 -6.17
CA PHE A 112 12.88 -3.71 -6.49
C PHE A 112 14.11 -3.71 -7.42
N SER A 113 14.49 -4.86 -7.99
CA SER A 113 15.45 -4.89 -9.10
C SER A 113 15.01 -3.97 -10.26
N GLU A 114 15.97 -3.46 -11.02
CA GLU A 114 15.70 -2.57 -12.16
C GLU A 114 14.71 -3.19 -13.15
N ALA A 115 14.91 -4.47 -13.49
CA ALA A 115 14.02 -5.23 -14.38
C ALA A 115 12.60 -5.36 -13.80
N ALA A 116 12.47 -5.76 -12.53
CA ALA A 116 11.15 -5.90 -11.89
C ALA A 116 10.45 -4.55 -11.71
N THR A 117 11.19 -3.45 -11.63
CA THR A 117 10.65 -2.09 -11.52
C THR A 117 10.12 -1.59 -12.86
N ALA A 118 10.83 -1.87 -13.96
CA ALA A 118 10.37 -1.59 -15.31
C ALA A 118 9.07 -2.36 -15.65
N ASP A 119 9.02 -3.67 -15.36
CA ASP A 119 7.84 -4.50 -15.61
C ASP A 119 6.61 -4.00 -14.84
N TRP A 120 6.78 -3.68 -13.55
CA TRP A 120 5.67 -3.20 -12.73
C TRP A 120 5.20 -1.80 -13.14
N ALA A 121 6.13 -0.91 -13.54
CA ALA A 121 5.76 0.39 -14.09
C ALA A 121 4.93 0.23 -15.38
N LEU A 122 5.30 -0.71 -16.25
CA LEU A 122 4.54 -1.05 -17.46
C LEU A 122 3.16 -1.63 -17.11
N MET A 123 3.07 -2.56 -16.16
CA MET A 123 1.80 -3.12 -15.69
C MET A 123 0.89 -2.05 -15.09
N ALA A 124 1.44 -1.13 -14.30
CA ALA A 124 0.70 -0.03 -13.71
C ALA A 124 0.17 0.95 -14.76
N GLN A 125 0.96 1.26 -15.80
CA GLN A 125 0.52 2.05 -16.94
C GLN A 125 -0.62 1.35 -17.69
N HIS A 126 -0.45 0.07 -18.01
CA HIS A 126 -1.49 -0.71 -18.70
C HIS A 126 -2.78 -0.78 -17.87
N GLN A 127 -2.68 -1.04 -16.56
CA GLN A 127 -3.85 -1.08 -15.69
C GLN A 127 -4.56 0.27 -15.60
N THR A 128 -3.82 1.37 -15.53
CA THR A 128 -4.37 2.73 -15.53
C THR A 128 -5.08 3.02 -16.85
N GLN A 129 -4.49 2.64 -17.98
CA GLN A 129 -5.09 2.76 -19.29
C GLN A 129 -6.38 1.93 -19.41
N GLN A 130 -6.37 0.68 -18.95
CA GLN A 130 -7.55 -0.18 -18.94
C GLN A 130 -8.67 0.40 -18.08
N ARG A 131 -8.37 0.94 -16.90
CA ARG A 131 -9.36 1.64 -16.06
C ARG A 131 -9.95 2.87 -16.75
N PHE A 132 -9.13 3.63 -17.48
CA PHE A 132 -9.60 4.80 -18.24
C PHE A 132 -10.54 4.38 -19.37
N ILE A 133 -10.14 3.36 -20.13
CA ILE A 133 -10.94 2.77 -21.21
C ILE A 133 -12.26 2.24 -20.66
N GLN A 134 -12.23 1.50 -19.55
CA GLN A 134 -13.41 0.93 -18.93
C GLN A 134 -14.37 2.03 -18.46
N ARG A 135 -13.88 3.06 -17.77
CA ARG A 135 -14.69 4.22 -17.38
C ARG A 135 -15.32 4.92 -18.58
N ALA A 136 -14.60 5.06 -19.69
CA ALA A 136 -15.15 5.65 -20.91
C ALA A 136 -16.24 4.77 -21.54
N LYS A 137 -16.07 3.44 -21.54
CA LYS A 137 -17.11 2.49 -21.96
C LYS A 137 -18.34 2.57 -21.07
N ASP A 138 -18.15 2.58 -19.75
CA ASP A 138 -19.24 2.67 -18.77
C ASP A 138 -19.99 4.01 -18.89
N ALA A 139 -19.27 5.11 -19.10
CA ALA A 139 -19.87 6.43 -19.35
C ALA A 139 -20.71 6.46 -20.64
N ARG A 140 -20.24 5.81 -21.71
CA ARG A 140 -21.01 5.65 -22.96
C ARG A 140 -22.28 4.82 -22.76
N ILE A 141 -22.18 3.71 -22.02
CA ILE A 141 -23.34 2.89 -21.66
C ILE A 141 -24.34 3.72 -20.84
N LEU A 142 -23.86 4.48 -19.86
CA LEU A 142 -24.70 5.34 -19.02
C LEU A 142 -25.37 6.45 -19.83
N GLN A 143 -24.65 7.08 -20.77
CA GLN A 143 -25.22 8.08 -21.69
C GLN A 143 -26.34 7.48 -22.54
N ARG A 144 -26.12 6.29 -23.11
CA ARG A 144 -27.14 5.56 -23.87
C ARG A 144 -28.36 5.24 -23.00
N TRP A 145 -28.15 4.74 -21.78
CA TRP A 145 -29.22 4.44 -20.84
C TRP A 145 -30.02 5.69 -20.46
N LYS A 146 -29.36 6.82 -20.20
CA LYS A 146 -30.05 8.11 -19.94
C LYS A 146 -30.94 8.53 -21.11
N ARG A 147 -30.45 8.45 -22.35
CA ARG A 147 -31.19 8.80 -23.58
C ARG A 147 -32.40 7.89 -23.85
N ASP A 148 -32.24 6.61 -23.51
CA ASP A 148 -33.22 5.56 -23.81
C ASP A 148 -34.13 5.26 -22.60
N SER A 149 -33.92 5.92 -21.45
CA SER A 149 -34.66 5.70 -20.20
C SER A 149 -36.14 6.06 -20.28
N PHE A 150 -36.94 5.49 -19.36
CA PHE A 150 -38.36 5.82 -19.18
C PHE A 150 -38.59 7.33 -19.05
N VAL A 151 -37.72 8.04 -18.31
CA VAL A 151 -37.80 9.50 -18.13
C VAL A 151 -37.57 10.23 -19.47
N ALA A 152 -36.63 9.78 -20.29
CA ALA A 152 -36.38 10.37 -21.60
C ALA A 152 -37.50 10.09 -22.61
N ARG A 153 -38.16 8.92 -22.52
CA ARG A 153 -39.39 8.62 -23.29
C ARG A 153 -40.55 9.49 -22.83
N PHE A 154 -40.84 9.51 -21.53
CA PHE A 154 -41.91 10.32 -20.94
C PHE A 154 -41.78 11.82 -21.28
N ASN A 155 -40.56 12.36 -21.25
CA ASN A 155 -40.30 13.74 -21.64
C ASN A 155 -40.54 14.01 -23.14
N ARG A 156 -40.23 13.05 -24.03
CA ARG A 156 -40.57 13.14 -25.46
C ARG A 156 -42.08 13.11 -25.66
N ASP A 157 -42.77 12.18 -25.01
CA ASP A 157 -44.22 12.01 -25.15
C ASP A 157 -44.96 13.28 -24.72
N LYS A 158 -44.53 13.93 -23.63
CA LYS A 158 -45.08 15.23 -23.20
C LYS A 158 -44.79 16.38 -24.17
N LEU A 159 -43.66 16.36 -24.87
CA LEU A 159 -43.32 17.39 -25.86
C LEU A 159 -44.18 17.22 -27.12
N ASP A 160 -44.36 15.98 -27.57
CA ASP A 160 -45.21 15.65 -28.73
C ASP A 160 -46.68 16.00 -28.46
N GLU A 161 -47.18 15.72 -27.25
CA GLU A 161 -48.54 16.08 -26.84
C GLU A 161 -48.76 17.60 -26.82
N ARG A 162 -47.80 18.36 -26.28
CA ARG A 162 -47.80 19.84 -26.36
C ARG A 162 -47.79 20.35 -27.79
N THR A 163 -47.02 19.70 -28.68
CA THR A 163 -46.90 20.11 -30.07
C THR A 163 -48.19 19.84 -30.84
N ARG A 164 -48.82 18.66 -30.65
CA ARG A 164 -50.13 18.33 -31.23
C ARG A 164 -51.23 19.29 -30.79
N LEU A 165 -51.25 19.67 -29.52
CA LEU A 165 -52.22 20.64 -29.00
C LEU A 165 -52.02 22.04 -29.60
N ALA A 166 -50.78 22.43 -29.90
CA ALA A 166 -50.48 23.69 -30.57
C ALA A 166 -50.86 23.67 -32.06
N SER A 167 -50.72 22.53 -32.75
CA SER A 167 -51.06 22.39 -34.18
C SER A 167 -52.57 22.33 -34.47
N ASN A 168 -53.40 21.98 -33.49
CA ASN A 168 -54.86 21.93 -33.62
C ASN A 168 -55.55 23.28 -33.32
N CYS A 169 -54.79 24.35 -33.10
CA CYS A 169 -55.29 25.70 -32.82
C CYS A 169 -55.12 26.70 -33.98
N GLU A 170 -54.73 26.24 -35.18
CA GLU A 170 -54.80 26.98 -36.45
C GLU A 170 -55.97 26.49 -37.31
#